data_AF-A0A202CBZ1-F1
#
_entry.id   AF-A0A202CBZ1-F1
#
_cell.length_a   1.000
_cell.length_b   1.000
_cell.length_c   1.000
_cell.angle_alpha   90.00
_cell.angle_beta   90.00
_cell.angle_gamma   90.00
#
_symmetry.space_group_name_H-M   'P 1'
#
loop_
_entity.id
_entity.type
_entity.pdbx_description
1 polymer ?
#
loop_
_entity_poly.entity_id
_entity_poly.type
_entity_poly.pdbx_seq_one_letter_code
_entity_poly.pdbx_strand_id
1 'polypeptide(L)'
;MIKKIRQFILFRIITIYNILTNFTNKLFNNLMTLFTKLAYYLIKMKNTKLIILLALFSKVCAQQTLSVNQVTGDQSVFSGIKSTTGKTLKYEEIQGSPYFDLKFHEANVAENYEKIPIRYNSYKDEVEFQKGNLIQVLPKDSKFSKIEIISPRQTIVLLNTGDENSGYLFELISGKNSLLKKIKTKFTDIVPAASSYATERPANFRMLEPVYYIKTEKGYHKVKNQKNIFEQFPELKEKLETFFKSNKIKFNQEEDLVKLVTFLNQN
;
A
#
# COMPACT_ATOMS: atom_id res chain seq x y z
N MET A 1 17.40 31.75 -18.06
CA MET A 1 18.56 30.84 -18.24
C MET A 1 18.24 29.40 -17.84
N ILE A 2 17.74 29.13 -16.61
CA ILE A 2 17.45 27.79 -16.08
C ILE A 2 16.42 26.97 -16.90
N LYS A 3 15.38 27.62 -17.44
CA LYS A 3 14.34 26.95 -18.25
C LYS A 3 14.88 26.36 -19.57
N LYS A 4 15.83 27.04 -20.21
CA LYS A 4 16.50 26.57 -21.44
C LYS A 4 17.43 25.38 -21.16
N ILE A 5 18.13 25.40 -20.02
CA ILE A 5 19.00 24.29 -19.58
C ILE A 5 18.16 23.04 -19.27
N ARG A 6 17.03 23.18 -18.57
CA ARG A 6 16.09 22.07 -18.31
C ARG A 6 15.53 21.46 -19.60
N GLN A 7 15.17 22.29 -20.58
CA GLN A 7 14.62 21.83 -21.86
C GLN A 7 15.68 21.10 -22.71
N PHE A 8 16.93 21.55 -22.66
CA PHE A 8 18.06 20.88 -23.32
C PHE A 8 18.38 19.51 -22.69
N ILE A 9 18.36 19.42 -21.36
CA ILE A 9 18.54 18.15 -20.64
C ILE A 9 17.39 17.17 -20.96
N LEU A 10 16.15 17.65 -20.95
CA LEU A 10 14.98 16.82 -21.27
C LEU A 10 15.04 16.26 -22.70
N PHE A 11 15.45 17.08 -23.67
CA PHE A 11 15.65 16.65 -25.05
C PHE A 11 16.74 15.57 -25.18
N ARG A 12 17.86 15.70 -24.44
CA ARG A 12 18.93 14.68 -24.42
C ARG A 12 18.46 13.36 -23.79
N ILE A 13 17.67 13.42 -22.71
CA ILE A 13 17.09 12.22 -22.08
C ILE A 13 16.13 11.50 -23.03
N ILE A 14 15.24 12.23 -23.70
CA ILE A 14 14.31 11.65 -24.69
C ILE A 14 15.08 11.03 -25.86
N THR A 15 16.14 11.69 -26.32
CA THR A 15 16.99 11.18 -27.41
C THR A 15 17.70 9.88 -26.98
N ILE A 16 18.27 9.84 -25.78
CA ILE A 16 18.92 8.64 -25.23
C ILE A 16 17.90 7.51 -25.01
N TYR A 17 16.72 7.83 -24.48
CA TYR A 17 15.62 6.87 -24.32
C TYR A 17 15.25 6.26 -25.67
N ASN A 18 14.99 7.07 -26.70
CA ASN A 18 14.63 6.60 -28.03
C ASN A 18 15.76 5.78 -28.69
N ILE A 19 17.03 6.15 -28.49
CA ILE A 19 18.18 5.37 -28.97
C ILE A 19 18.24 4.01 -28.27
N LEU A 20 18.06 3.97 -26.94
CA LEU A 20 18.00 2.74 -26.16
C LEU A 20 16.82 1.87 -26.59
N THR A 21 15.64 2.46 -26.81
CA THR A 21 14.45 1.70 -27.25
C THR A 21 14.63 1.14 -28.65
N ASN A 22 15.23 1.91 -29.57
CA ASN A 22 15.53 1.42 -30.91
C ASN A 22 16.63 0.35 -30.91
N PHE A 23 17.62 0.47 -30.02
CA PHE A 23 18.67 -0.52 -29.86
C PHE A 23 18.10 -1.84 -29.30
N THR A 24 17.27 -1.78 -28.25
CA THR A 24 16.61 -2.98 -27.69
C THR A 24 15.67 -3.63 -28.70
N ASN A 25 14.89 -2.83 -29.44
CA ASN A 25 14.02 -3.34 -30.51
C ASN A 25 14.82 -3.98 -31.66
N LYS A 26 15.95 -3.39 -32.06
CA LYS A 26 16.83 -3.97 -33.09
C LYS A 26 17.49 -5.26 -32.62
N LEU A 27 17.94 -5.31 -31.36
CA LEU A 27 18.50 -6.51 -30.76
C LEU A 27 17.45 -7.62 -30.68
N PHE A 28 16.23 -7.29 -30.24
CA PHE A 28 15.09 -8.20 -30.17
C PHE A 28 14.68 -8.72 -31.56
N ASN A 29 14.60 -7.84 -32.56
CA ASN A 29 14.27 -8.24 -33.94
C ASN A 29 15.35 -9.14 -34.53
N ASN A 30 16.63 -8.82 -34.35
CA ASN A 30 17.74 -9.68 -34.78
C ASN A 30 17.68 -11.05 -34.09
N LEU A 31 17.40 -11.07 -32.80
CA LEU A 31 17.26 -12.30 -32.01
C LEU A 31 16.06 -13.14 -32.52
N MET A 32 14.91 -12.51 -32.78
CA MET A 32 13.74 -13.17 -33.38
C MET A 32 14.02 -13.69 -34.79
N THR A 33 14.81 -12.97 -35.58
CA THR A 33 15.24 -13.41 -36.92
C THR A 33 16.18 -14.62 -36.84
N LEU A 34 17.05 -14.65 -35.81
CA LEU A 34 17.93 -15.79 -35.55
C LEU A 34 17.10 -17.00 -35.08
N PHE A 35 16.16 -16.80 -34.16
CA PHE A 35 15.25 -17.85 -33.67
C PHE A 35 14.40 -18.45 -34.79
N THR A 36 13.86 -17.62 -35.69
CA THR A 36 13.06 -18.09 -36.84
C THR A 36 13.90 -18.89 -37.84
N LYS A 37 15.13 -18.44 -38.14
CA LYS A 37 16.07 -19.21 -38.98
C LYS A 37 16.49 -20.52 -38.34
N LEU A 38 16.75 -20.52 -37.02
CA LEU A 38 17.10 -21.72 -36.26
C LEU A 38 15.92 -22.71 -36.27
N ALA A 39 14.71 -22.25 -35.97
CA ALA A 39 13.49 -23.05 -36.02
C ALA A 39 13.25 -23.67 -37.41
N TYR A 40 13.40 -22.88 -38.48
CA TYR A 40 13.31 -23.37 -39.86
C TYR A 40 14.32 -24.49 -40.16
N TYR A 41 15.58 -24.31 -39.76
CA TYR A 41 16.63 -25.32 -39.98
C TYR A 41 16.35 -26.61 -39.20
N LEU A 42 15.84 -26.50 -37.97
CA LEU A 42 15.51 -27.65 -37.12
C LEU A 42 14.30 -28.44 -37.62
N ILE A 43 13.28 -27.76 -38.16
CA ILE A 43 12.15 -28.38 -38.85
C ILE A 43 12.63 -29.13 -40.10
N LYS A 44 13.53 -28.52 -40.89
CA LYS A 44 14.10 -29.12 -42.10
C LYS A 44 14.94 -30.37 -41.81
N MET A 45 15.65 -30.41 -40.69
CA MET A 45 16.47 -31.57 -40.28
C MET A 45 15.67 -32.78 -39.77
N LYS A 46 14.32 -32.70 -39.70
CA LYS A 46 13.43 -33.75 -39.14
C LYS A 46 13.86 -34.25 -37.75
N ASN A 47 14.57 -33.42 -36.99
CA ASN A 47 15.15 -33.83 -35.72
C ASN A 47 14.15 -33.55 -34.59
N THR A 48 13.13 -34.41 -34.51
CA THR A 48 11.95 -34.26 -33.64
C THR A 48 12.30 -34.03 -32.17
N LYS A 49 13.43 -34.59 -31.69
CA LYS A 49 13.91 -34.40 -30.31
C LYS A 49 14.28 -32.95 -29.97
N LEU A 50 14.83 -32.18 -30.92
CA LEU A 50 15.26 -30.80 -30.66
C LEU A 50 14.09 -29.80 -30.75
N ILE A 51 13.09 -30.09 -31.58
CA ILE A 51 11.84 -29.32 -31.63
C ILE A 51 11.08 -29.46 -30.30
N ILE A 52 11.07 -30.65 -29.72
CA ILE A 52 10.49 -30.91 -28.38
C ILE A 52 11.27 -30.13 -27.31
N LEU A 53 12.61 -30.08 -27.38
CA LEU A 53 13.43 -29.30 -26.45
C LEU A 53 13.16 -27.79 -26.52
N LEU A 54 12.97 -27.23 -27.72
CA LEU A 54 12.62 -25.81 -27.89
C LEU A 54 11.21 -25.49 -27.37
N ALA A 55 10.24 -26.40 -27.59
CA ALA A 55 8.89 -26.25 -27.07
C ALA A 55 8.86 -26.27 -25.53
N LEU A 56 9.71 -27.10 -24.89
CA LEU A 56 9.87 -27.13 -23.44
C LEU A 56 10.48 -25.85 -22.87
N PHE A 57 11.39 -25.19 -23.60
CA PHE A 57 12.00 -23.92 -23.19
C PHE A 57 11.01 -22.74 -23.19
N SER A 58 10.01 -22.75 -24.08
CA SER A 58 8.99 -21.70 -24.16
C SER A 58 8.13 -21.58 -22.88
N LYS A 59 8.05 -22.64 -22.07
CA LYS A 59 7.31 -22.65 -20.80
C LYS A 59 8.03 -21.90 -19.68
N VAL A 60 9.35 -21.77 -19.76
CA VAL A 60 10.17 -21.14 -18.70
C VAL A 60 10.01 -19.61 -18.68
N CYS A 61 9.57 -19.01 -19.79
CA CYS A 61 9.41 -17.55 -19.87
C CYS A 61 8.02 -17.04 -19.45
N ALA A 62 7.08 -17.92 -19.10
CA ALA A 62 5.82 -17.52 -18.47
C ALA A 62 6.02 -17.44 -16.96
N GLN A 63 6.34 -16.25 -16.43
CA GLN A 63 6.30 -16.03 -14.97
C GLN A 63 4.89 -16.32 -14.48
N GLN A 64 4.74 -17.37 -13.67
CA GLN A 64 3.48 -17.71 -13.02
C GLN A 64 3.28 -16.75 -11.84
N THR A 65 2.22 -15.95 -11.89
CA THR A 65 1.80 -15.17 -10.72
C THR A 65 1.11 -16.09 -9.72
N LEU A 66 1.50 -15.98 -8.45
CA LEU A 66 0.89 -16.73 -7.36
C LEU A 66 -0.47 -16.15 -6.99
N SER A 67 -1.41 -17.01 -6.62
CA SER A 67 -2.63 -16.59 -5.96
C SER A 67 -2.47 -16.66 -4.44
N VAL A 68 -2.99 -15.66 -3.73
CA VAL A 68 -2.94 -15.60 -2.25
C VAL A 68 -3.54 -16.88 -1.65
N ASN A 69 -4.78 -17.25 -2.01
CA ASN A 69 -5.48 -18.40 -1.43
C ASN A 69 -4.77 -19.74 -1.71
N GLN A 70 -4.09 -19.86 -2.86
CA GLN A 70 -3.33 -21.08 -3.17
C GLN A 70 -2.14 -21.27 -2.21
N VAL A 71 -1.62 -20.18 -1.64
CA VAL A 71 -0.47 -20.19 -0.73
C VAL A 71 -0.91 -20.19 0.73
N THR A 72 -2.01 -19.50 1.07
CA THR A 72 -2.42 -19.25 2.46
C THR A 72 -3.63 -20.05 2.92
N GLY A 73 -4.34 -20.71 1.99
CA GLY A 73 -5.69 -21.21 2.24
C GLY A 73 -6.72 -20.08 2.36
N ASP A 74 -7.97 -20.47 2.57
CA ASP A 74 -9.10 -19.55 2.68
C ASP A 74 -9.21 -18.96 4.10
N GLN A 75 -9.37 -17.64 4.19
CA GLN A 75 -9.52 -16.90 5.45
C GLN A 75 -10.82 -16.09 5.44
N SER A 76 -11.95 -16.68 5.87
CA SER A 76 -13.26 -16.03 5.77
C SER A 76 -13.39 -14.77 6.64
N VAL A 77 -14.06 -13.73 6.13
CA VAL A 77 -14.43 -12.54 6.92
C VAL A 77 -15.68 -12.82 7.75
N PHE A 78 -15.61 -12.57 9.06
CA PHE A 78 -16.79 -12.54 9.94
C PHE A 78 -17.24 -11.10 10.21
N SER A 79 -18.31 -10.64 9.56
CA SER A 79 -18.81 -9.26 9.68
C SER A 79 -19.84 -9.05 10.81
N GLY A 80 -19.73 -9.81 11.90
CA GLY A 80 -20.63 -9.71 13.06
C GLY A 80 -19.95 -9.14 14.31
N ILE A 81 -20.73 -8.44 15.14
CA ILE A 81 -20.32 -7.97 16.47
C ILE A 81 -21.35 -8.45 17.50
N LYS A 82 -20.88 -9.08 18.58
CA LYS A 82 -21.74 -9.41 19.72
C LYS A 82 -22.02 -8.13 20.51
N SER A 83 -23.27 -7.69 20.50
CA SER A 83 -23.75 -6.58 21.32
C SER A 83 -23.92 -7.02 22.78
N THR A 84 -23.79 -6.07 23.69
CA THR A 84 -24.12 -6.15 25.12
C THR A 84 -25.57 -6.56 25.38
N THR A 85 -26.46 -6.39 24.39
CA THR A 85 -27.84 -6.90 24.42
C THR A 85 -27.96 -8.41 24.16
N GLY A 86 -26.84 -9.10 23.89
CA GLY A 86 -26.81 -10.53 23.53
C GLY A 86 -27.10 -10.82 22.06
N LYS A 87 -27.54 -9.82 21.29
CA LYS A 87 -27.74 -9.94 19.83
C LYS A 87 -26.40 -9.84 19.09
N THR A 88 -26.27 -10.57 17.98
CA THR A 88 -25.16 -10.37 17.04
C THR A 88 -25.62 -9.38 15.98
N LEU A 89 -24.99 -8.21 15.96
CA LEU A 89 -25.23 -7.17 14.95
C LEU A 89 -24.32 -7.42 13.75
N LYS A 90 -24.88 -7.43 12.55
CA LYS A 90 -24.11 -7.39 11.32
C LYS A 90 -23.63 -5.97 11.04
N TYR A 91 -22.54 -5.82 10.31
CA TYR A 91 -22.01 -4.50 9.95
C TYR A 91 -23.02 -3.61 9.24
N GLU A 92 -23.89 -4.18 8.41
CA GLU A 92 -24.92 -3.44 7.67
C GLU A 92 -26.04 -2.89 8.57
N GLU A 93 -26.16 -3.39 9.80
CA GLU A 93 -27.15 -2.96 10.81
C GLU A 93 -26.62 -1.85 11.72
N ILE A 94 -25.31 -1.54 11.66
CA ILE A 94 -24.63 -0.60 12.53
C ILE A 94 -24.43 0.73 11.79
N GLN A 95 -24.74 1.86 12.43
CA GLN A 95 -24.57 3.17 11.81
C GLN A 95 -23.09 3.47 11.54
N GLY A 96 -22.76 4.05 10.37
CA GLY A 96 -21.38 4.34 9.98
C GLY A 96 -20.72 3.19 9.22
N SER A 97 -19.39 3.09 9.27
CA SER A 97 -18.62 2.07 8.54
C SER A 97 -17.42 1.59 9.35
N PRO A 98 -17.13 0.27 9.38
CA PRO A 98 -15.88 -0.26 9.94
C PRO A 98 -14.69 -0.07 8.98
N TYR A 99 -14.96 0.28 7.72
CA TYR A 99 -13.98 0.44 6.65
C TYR A 99 -13.54 1.89 6.50
N PHE A 100 -12.26 2.08 6.20
CA PHE A 100 -11.72 3.39 5.81
C PHE A 100 -12.28 3.86 4.47
N ASP A 101 -12.38 2.94 3.52
CA ASP A 101 -13.11 3.09 2.27
C ASP A 101 -13.95 1.83 2.04
N LEU A 102 -15.23 2.01 1.71
CA LEU A 102 -16.16 0.93 1.43
C LEU A 102 -15.82 0.20 0.12
N LYS A 103 -15.16 0.91 -0.81
CA LYS A 103 -14.81 0.37 -2.13
C LYS A 103 -13.59 -0.52 -2.04
N PHE A 104 -13.62 -1.57 -2.85
CA PHE A 104 -12.42 -2.34 -3.16
C PHE A 104 -11.61 -1.61 -4.23
N HIS A 105 -10.30 -1.59 -4.04
CA HIS A 105 -9.34 -1.02 -4.99
C HIS A 105 -8.33 -2.08 -5.40
N GLU A 106 -8.01 -2.13 -6.69
CA GLU A 106 -6.98 -3.03 -7.20
C GLU A 106 -5.62 -2.74 -6.56
N ALA A 107 -4.95 -3.78 -6.07
CA ALA A 107 -3.67 -3.65 -5.39
C ALA A 107 -2.70 -4.80 -5.73
N ASN A 108 -1.40 -4.50 -5.63
CA ASN A 108 -0.35 -5.52 -5.53
C ASN A 108 -0.12 -5.81 -4.05
N VAL A 109 -0.45 -7.01 -3.57
CA VAL A 109 -0.30 -7.37 -2.15
C VAL A 109 1.09 -7.92 -1.80
N ALA A 110 1.83 -8.39 -2.80
CA ALA A 110 3.19 -8.90 -2.69
C ALA A 110 3.82 -9.04 -4.09
N GLU A 111 5.15 -9.14 -4.15
CA GLU A 111 5.86 -9.42 -5.41
C GLU A 111 5.49 -10.80 -5.97
N ASN A 112 5.32 -10.88 -7.29
CA ASN A 112 4.93 -12.10 -8.02
C ASN A 112 3.54 -12.67 -7.65
N TYR A 113 2.68 -11.90 -6.97
CA TYR A 113 1.27 -12.27 -6.78
C TYR A 113 0.38 -11.62 -7.82
N GLU A 114 -0.77 -12.23 -8.08
CA GLU A 114 -1.84 -11.62 -8.87
C GLU A 114 -2.31 -10.31 -8.22
N LYS A 115 -2.72 -9.35 -9.05
CA LYS A 115 -3.42 -8.15 -8.56
C LYS A 115 -4.80 -8.55 -8.09
N ILE A 116 -5.20 -8.05 -6.93
CA ILE A 116 -6.49 -8.34 -6.32
C ILE A 116 -7.15 -7.07 -5.81
N PRO A 117 -8.49 -6.95 -5.90
CA PRO A 117 -9.23 -5.91 -5.22
C PRO A 117 -9.10 -6.06 -3.71
N ILE A 118 -8.70 -5.01 -3.00
CA ILE A 118 -8.60 -4.97 -1.53
C ILE A 118 -9.35 -3.78 -0.94
N ARG A 119 -9.78 -3.90 0.32
CA ARG A 119 -10.26 -2.80 1.16
C ARG A 119 -9.71 -2.94 2.57
N TYR A 120 -9.61 -1.83 3.29
CA TYR A 120 -9.06 -1.81 4.64
C TYR A 120 -10.16 -1.64 5.69
N ASN A 121 -10.27 -2.65 6.57
CA ASN A 121 -11.13 -2.64 7.74
C ASN A 121 -10.38 -2.02 8.93
N SER A 122 -10.57 -0.73 9.16
CA SER A 122 -9.90 0.02 10.23
C SER A 122 -10.46 -0.26 11.63
N TYR A 123 -11.58 -0.98 11.74
CA TYR A 123 -12.07 -1.47 13.03
C TYR A 123 -11.28 -2.71 13.50
N LYS A 124 -11.07 -3.68 12.61
CA LYS A 124 -10.32 -4.91 12.92
C LYS A 124 -8.82 -4.84 12.64
N ASP A 125 -8.37 -3.78 11.96
CA ASP A 125 -7.01 -3.69 11.44
C ASP A 125 -6.70 -4.85 10.49
N GLU A 126 -7.59 -5.07 9.51
CA GLU A 126 -7.52 -6.17 8.54
C GLU A 126 -7.55 -5.62 7.11
N VAL A 127 -6.78 -6.22 6.22
CA VAL A 127 -6.92 -6.00 4.77
C VAL A 127 -7.78 -7.14 4.25
N GLU A 128 -8.96 -6.80 3.76
CA GLU A 128 -9.87 -7.74 3.12
C GLU A 128 -9.64 -7.69 1.62
N PHE A 129 -9.61 -8.84 0.95
CA PHE A 129 -9.48 -8.94 -0.50
C PHE A 129 -10.62 -9.76 -1.10
N GLN A 130 -11.00 -9.44 -2.33
CA GLN A 130 -12.08 -10.10 -3.04
C GLN A 130 -11.51 -11.00 -4.14
N LYS A 131 -11.93 -12.27 -4.15
CA LYS A 131 -11.65 -13.21 -5.25
C LYS A 131 -12.95 -13.88 -5.69
N GLY A 132 -13.44 -13.48 -6.87
CA GLY A 132 -14.78 -13.85 -7.33
C GLY A 132 -15.85 -13.29 -6.39
N ASN A 133 -16.67 -14.17 -5.81
CA ASN A 133 -17.73 -13.81 -4.87
C ASN A 133 -17.33 -13.96 -3.39
N LEU A 134 -16.08 -14.35 -3.11
CA LEU A 134 -15.59 -14.55 -1.75
C LEU A 134 -14.76 -13.34 -1.33
N ILE A 135 -15.00 -12.89 -0.09
CA ILE A 135 -14.18 -11.90 0.59
C ILE A 135 -13.39 -12.62 1.68
N GLN A 136 -12.08 -12.39 1.70
CA GLN A 136 -11.16 -13.03 2.63
C GLN A 136 -10.21 -12.03 3.26
N VAL A 137 -9.59 -12.42 4.38
CA VAL A 137 -8.60 -11.59 5.09
C VAL A 137 -7.20 -11.96 4.63
N LEU A 138 -6.42 -10.94 4.24
CA LEU A 138 -5.00 -11.10 3.94
C LEU A 138 -4.23 -11.41 5.24
N PRO A 139 -3.51 -12.54 5.32
CA PRO A 139 -2.76 -12.88 6.52
C PRO A 139 -1.72 -11.81 6.86
N LYS A 140 -1.55 -11.52 8.15
CA LYS A 140 -0.50 -10.62 8.68
C LYS A 140 0.87 -11.30 8.68
N ASP A 141 1.34 -11.66 7.48
CA ASP A 141 2.62 -12.30 7.22
C ASP A 141 3.60 -11.28 6.64
N SER A 142 4.91 -11.46 6.89
CA SER A 142 5.96 -10.58 6.36
C SER A 142 5.95 -10.49 4.83
N LYS A 143 5.51 -11.55 4.14
CA LYS A 143 5.38 -11.56 2.67
C LYS A 143 4.33 -10.57 2.15
N PHE A 144 3.30 -10.27 2.96
CA PHE A 144 2.21 -9.33 2.64
C PHE A 144 2.37 -8.00 3.40
N SER A 145 3.59 -7.71 3.85
CA SER A 145 3.85 -6.54 4.70
C SER A 145 3.81 -5.20 3.96
N LYS A 146 3.79 -5.19 2.63
CA LYS A 146 3.67 -3.99 1.80
C LYS A 146 2.65 -4.24 0.69
N ILE A 147 1.58 -3.45 0.71
CA ILE A 147 0.47 -3.54 -0.23
C ILE A 147 0.37 -2.21 -0.98
N GLU A 148 0.40 -2.26 -2.31
CA GLU A 148 0.37 -1.07 -3.17
C GLU A 148 -0.97 -1.00 -3.89
N ILE A 149 -1.85 -0.10 -3.45
CA ILE A 149 -3.11 0.22 -4.13
C ILE A 149 -2.79 1.01 -5.40
N ILE A 150 -3.33 0.58 -6.52
CA ILE A 150 -3.02 1.12 -7.85
C ILE A 150 -3.73 2.47 -8.07
N SER A 151 -5.01 2.56 -7.68
CA SER A 151 -5.81 3.79 -7.82
C SER A 151 -6.90 3.84 -6.74
N PRO A 152 -6.95 4.89 -5.89
CA PRO A 152 -5.95 5.95 -5.77
C PRO A 152 -4.60 5.36 -5.31
N ARG A 153 -3.49 5.93 -5.79
CA ARG A 153 -2.17 5.40 -5.44
C ARG A 153 -1.92 5.57 -3.94
N GLN A 154 -1.83 4.45 -3.23
CA GLN A 154 -1.60 4.41 -1.79
C GLN A 154 -0.76 3.17 -1.45
N THR A 155 0.02 3.26 -0.38
CA THR A 155 0.79 2.13 0.13
C THR A 155 0.35 1.85 1.56
N ILE A 156 0.00 0.60 1.85
CA ILE A 156 -0.27 0.10 3.19
C ILE A 156 0.91 -0.77 3.62
N VAL A 157 1.42 -0.54 4.82
CA VAL A 157 2.54 -1.29 5.41
C VAL A 157 2.13 -1.93 6.75
N LEU A 158 2.48 -3.20 6.93
CA LEU A 158 2.31 -3.92 8.19
C LEU A 158 3.55 -3.72 9.07
N LEU A 159 3.41 -3.04 10.19
CA LEU A 159 4.52 -2.64 11.05
C LEU A 159 4.22 -2.92 12.52
N ASN A 160 5.27 -3.20 13.29
CA ASN A 160 5.23 -3.17 14.74
C ASN A 160 5.79 -1.83 15.23
N THR A 161 4.92 -0.95 15.73
CA THR A 161 5.29 0.38 16.25
C THR A 161 5.72 0.34 17.71
N GLY A 162 5.61 -0.83 18.38
CA GLY A 162 5.93 -0.99 19.80
C GLY A 162 4.84 -0.46 20.75
N ASP A 163 3.68 -0.07 20.22
CA ASP A 163 2.53 0.43 20.96
C ASP A 163 1.21 -0.18 20.44
N GLU A 164 0.08 0.29 20.99
CA GLU A 164 -1.27 -0.18 20.65
C GLU A 164 -1.70 0.11 19.20
N ASN A 165 -0.85 0.80 18.42
CA ASN A 165 -1.11 1.17 17.04
C ASN A 165 -0.35 0.30 16.02
N SER A 166 0.37 -0.72 16.50
CA SER A 166 0.97 -1.76 15.65
C SER A 166 -0.09 -2.39 14.74
N GLY A 167 0.31 -2.81 13.54
CA GLY A 167 -0.60 -3.32 12.52
C GLY A 167 -0.40 -2.63 11.17
N TYR A 168 -1.49 -2.41 10.44
CA TYR A 168 -1.44 -1.74 9.14
C TYR A 168 -1.41 -0.20 9.30
N LEU A 169 -0.52 0.47 8.56
CA LEU A 169 -0.41 1.91 8.45
C LEU A 169 -0.32 2.33 6.98
N PHE A 170 -0.85 3.50 6.65
CA PHE A 170 -0.71 4.09 5.32
C PHE A 170 0.61 4.87 5.24
N GLU A 171 1.43 4.60 4.24
CA GLU A 171 2.63 5.38 3.95
C GLU A 171 2.25 6.57 3.05
N LEU A 172 2.35 7.78 3.62
CA LEU A 172 2.02 9.03 2.93
C LEU A 172 3.20 9.59 2.16
N ILE A 173 4.41 9.39 2.70
CA ILE A 173 5.68 9.75 2.06
C ILE A 173 6.69 8.67 2.39
N SER A 174 7.40 8.19 1.36
CA SER A 174 8.55 7.32 1.48
C SER A 174 9.86 8.11 1.35
N GLY A 175 10.90 7.75 2.08
CA GLY A 175 12.24 8.35 1.97
C GLY A 175 13.16 7.88 3.10
N LYS A 176 14.26 8.63 3.35
CA LYS A 176 15.11 8.42 4.54
C LYS A 176 14.26 8.43 5.81
N ASN A 177 13.33 9.38 5.89
CA ASN A 177 12.26 9.44 6.85
C ASN A 177 10.94 9.21 6.12
N SER A 178 10.12 8.28 6.60
CA SER A 178 8.81 8.00 6.01
C SER A 178 7.69 8.46 6.94
N LEU A 179 6.67 9.13 6.37
CA LEU A 179 5.49 9.55 7.11
C LEU A 179 4.43 8.45 7.02
N LEU A 180 4.00 7.96 8.17
CA LEU A 180 3.03 6.88 8.30
C LEU A 180 1.78 7.40 9.01
N LYS A 181 0.61 6.91 8.59
CA LYS A 181 -0.71 7.25 9.14
C LYS A 181 -1.42 5.99 9.59
N LYS A 182 -1.78 5.94 10.87
CA LYS A 182 -2.67 4.93 11.43
C LYS A 182 -4.11 5.44 11.41
N ILE A 183 -5.01 4.62 10.88
CA ILE A 183 -6.45 4.87 10.87
C ILE A 183 -7.12 3.79 11.72
N LYS A 184 -8.01 4.21 12.62
CA LYS A 184 -8.72 3.33 13.55
C LYS A 184 -10.19 3.68 13.59
N THR A 185 -11.05 2.68 13.51
CA THR A 185 -12.49 2.83 13.74
C THR A 185 -12.84 2.29 15.11
N LYS A 186 -13.64 3.04 15.87
CA LYS A 186 -14.21 2.59 17.14
C LYS A 186 -15.66 2.16 16.93
N PHE A 187 -16.00 0.98 17.43
CA PHE A 187 -17.38 0.57 17.63
C PHE A 187 -17.89 1.09 18.98
N THR A 188 -19.07 1.70 18.97
CA THR A 188 -19.85 2.04 20.16
C THR A 188 -21.13 1.24 20.09
N ASP A 189 -21.40 0.46 21.13
CA ASP A 189 -22.58 -0.39 21.16
C ASP A 189 -23.87 0.41 21.43
N ILE A 190 -25.01 -0.26 21.25
CA ILE A 190 -26.33 0.23 21.61
C ILE A 190 -26.37 0.68 23.07
N VAL A 191 -26.97 1.83 23.32
CA VAL A 191 -27.30 2.29 24.68
C VAL A 191 -28.82 2.33 24.79
N PRO A 192 -29.43 1.37 25.51
CA PRO A 192 -30.87 1.32 25.70
C PRO A 192 -31.41 2.62 26.31
N ALA A 193 -32.66 2.95 25.98
CA ALA A 193 -33.36 4.04 26.62
C ALA A 193 -33.46 3.78 28.14
N ALA A 194 -33.00 4.74 28.96
CA ALA A 194 -33.05 4.62 30.41
C ALA A 194 -34.49 4.75 30.97
N SER A 195 -35.43 5.27 30.18
CA SER A 195 -36.85 5.43 30.53
C SER A 195 -37.71 5.54 29.27
N SER A 196 -39.05 5.51 29.42
CA SER A 196 -40.02 5.67 28.33
C SER A 196 -39.96 7.02 27.60
N TYR A 197 -39.28 8.02 28.18
CA TYR A 197 -39.08 9.35 27.59
C TYR A 197 -37.68 9.52 26.96
N ALA A 198 -36.75 8.59 27.22
CA ALA A 198 -35.40 8.65 26.67
C ALA A 198 -35.35 7.96 25.29
N THR A 199 -34.55 8.50 24.38
CA THR A 199 -34.28 7.86 23.09
C THR A 199 -33.11 6.90 23.21
N GLU A 200 -33.27 5.70 22.66
CA GLU A 200 -32.18 4.75 22.47
C GLU A 200 -31.06 5.37 21.62
N ARG A 201 -29.80 5.10 21.97
CA ARG A 201 -28.68 5.42 21.07
C ARG A 201 -28.30 4.16 20.30
N PRO A 202 -28.43 4.16 18.97
CA PRO A 202 -28.09 3.00 18.16
C PRO A 202 -26.59 2.73 18.18
N ALA A 203 -26.21 1.48 17.94
CA ALA A 203 -24.82 1.11 17.74
C ALA A 203 -24.22 1.86 16.54
N ASN A 204 -22.96 2.28 16.65
CA ASN A 204 -22.26 2.98 15.58
C ASN A 204 -20.78 2.63 15.46
N PHE A 205 -20.27 2.81 14.26
CA PHE A 205 -18.86 2.93 13.95
C PHE A 205 -18.48 4.40 13.78
N ARG A 206 -17.43 4.81 14.47
CA ARG A 206 -16.85 6.15 14.34
C ARG A 206 -15.35 6.05 14.08
N MET A 207 -14.91 6.58 12.94
CA MET A 207 -13.47 6.75 12.67
C MET A 207 -12.88 7.72 13.69
N LEU A 208 -11.76 7.34 14.30
CA LEU A 208 -11.01 8.17 15.23
C LEU A 208 -10.06 9.09 14.46
N GLU A 209 -9.61 10.16 15.12
CA GLU A 209 -8.54 11.00 14.60
C GLU A 209 -7.29 10.14 14.29
N PRO A 210 -6.71 10.27 13.09
CA PRO A 210 -5.54 9.49 12.72
C PRO A 210 -4.35 9.77 13.62
N VAL A 211 -3.51 8.74 13.80
CA VAL A 211 -2.24 8.86 14.50
C VAL A 211 -1.10 8.80 13.50
N TYR A 212 -0.16 9.73 13.58
CA TYR A 212 0.95 9.80 12.64
C TYR A 212 2.27 9.35 13.29
N TYR A 213 3.11 8.69 12.49
CA TYR A 213 4.45 8.26 12.87
C TYR A 213 5.47 8.71 11.82
N ILE A 214 6.69 9.02 12.26
CA ILE A 214 7.85 9.13 11.38
C ILE A 214 8.70 7.87 11.59
N LYS A 215 8.89 7.11 10.51
CA LYS A 215 9.88 6.02 10.47
C LYS A 215 11.24 6.60 10.11
N THR A 216 12.25 6.29 10.91
CA THR A 216 13.66 6.63 10.68
C THR A 216 14.51 5.35 10.75
N GLU A 217 15.82 5.46 10.55
CA GLU A 217 16.76 4.35 10.83
C GLU A 217 16.74 3.90 12.30
N LYS A 218 16.38 4.81 13.23
CA LYS A 218 16.34 4.55 14.67
C LYS A 218 15.02 3.90 15.13
N GLY A 219 14.02 3.78 14.26
CA GLY A 219 12.72 3.18 14.56
C GLY A 219 11.54 4.08 14.22
N TYR A 220 10.44 3.92 14.95
CA TYR A 220 9.17 4.62 14.73
C TYR A 220 8.90 5.64 15.83
N HIS A 221 8.58 6.88 15.44
CA HIS A 221 8.32 7.95 16.40
C HIS A 221 6.96 8.58 16.16
N LYS A 222 6.10 8.55 17.18
CA LYS A 222 4.75 9.12 17.13
C LYS A 222 4.81 10.64 17.09
N VAL A 223 4.25 11.24 16.04
CA VAL A 223 4.23 12.69 15.82
C VAL A 223 3.16 13.32 16.70
N LYS A 224 3.57 14.04 17.75
CA LYS A 224 2.65 14.68 18.71
C LYS A 224 2.71 16.20 18.70
N ASN A 225 3.92 16.76 18.71
CA ASN A 225 4.19 18.18 18.85
C ASN A 225 5.65 18.50 18.49
N GLN A 226 6.00 19.79 18.45
CA GLN A 226 7.36 20.24 18.11
C GLN A 226 8.42 19.68 19.05
N LYS A 227 8.14 19.62 20.37
CA LYS A 227 9.09 19.11 21.36
C LYS A 227 9.52 17.68 21.03
N ASN A 228 8.56 16.81 20.71
CA ASN A 228 8.87 15.44 20.30
C ASN A 228 9.72 15.39 19.03
N ILE A 229 9.46 16.24 18.04
CA ILE A 229 10.29 16.31 16.82
C ILE A 229 11.72 16.74 17.14
N PHE A 230 11.91 17.74 18.01
CA PHE A 230 13.26 18.16 18.43
C PHE A 230 14.02 17.07 19.18
N GLU A 231 13.33 16.25 19.98
CA GLU A 231 13.94 15.11 20.67
C GLU A 231 14.39 14.02 19.69
N GLN A 232 13.67 13.80 18.59
CA GLN A 232 14.02 12.79 17.59
C GLN A 232 15.10 13.25 16.61
N PHE A 233 15.15 14.55 16.31
CA PHE A 233 16.08 15.16 15.37
C PHE A 233 16.90 16.28 16.05
N PRO A 234 17.67 15.98 17.11
CA PRO A 234 18.43 16.99 17.85
C PRO A 234 19.45 17.72 16.96
N GLU A 235 20.02 17.03 15.98
CA GLU A 235 20.98 17.59 15.02
C GLU A 235 20.37 18.62 14.05
N LEU A 236 19.04 18.63 13.88
CA LEU A 236 18.33 19.58 13.01
C LEU A 236 17.58 20.66 13.80
N LYS A 237 17.79 20.77 15.11
CA LYS A 237 16.97 21.62 16.01
C LYS A 237 16.87 23.07 15.54
N GLU A 238 17.98 23.74 15.26
CA GLU A 238 17.99 25.15 14.82
C GLU A 238 17.23 25.36 13.49
N LYS A 239 17.43 24.44 12.55
CA LYS A 239 16.74 24.44 11.25
C LYS A 239 15.23 24.21 11.43
N LEU A 240 14.85 23.29 12.30
CA LEU A 240 13.45 22.98 12.62
C LEU A 240 12.74 24.14 13.33
N GLU A 241 13.42 24.85 14.24
CA GLU A 241 12.85 26.05 14.88
C GLU A 241 12.50 27.13 13.85
N THR A 242 13.40 27.36 12.90
CA THR A 242 13.16 28.30 11.79
C THR A 242 12.03 27.83 10.88
N PHE A 243 12.00 26.54 10.56
CA PHE A 243 10.95 25.92 9.75
C PHE A 243 9.57 26.06 10.42
N PHE A 244 9.46 25.74 11.71
CA PHE A 244 8.19 25.82 12.43
C PHE A 244 7.67 27.25 12.58
N LYS A 245 8.55 28.23 12.82
CA LYS A 245 8.17 29.65 12.89
C LYS A 245 7.64 30.18 11.55
N SER A 246 8.29 29.82 10.44
CA SER A 246 7.92 30.30 9.11
C SER A 246 6.68 29.61 8.54
N ASN A 247 6.52 28.30 8.75
CA ASN A 247 5.47 27.51 8.11
C ASN A 247 4.22 27.31 8.98
N LYS A 248 4.27 27.60 10.29
CA LYS A 248 3.14 27.47 11.22
C LYS A 248 2.47 26.08 11.17
N ILE A 249 3.30 25.04 11.15
CA ILE A 249 2.89 23.62 11.04
C ILE A 249 1.86 23.25 12.11
N LYS A 250 0.73 22.70 11.66
CA LYS A 250 -0.28 22.10 12.54
C LYS A 250 -0.14 20.58 12.57
N PHE A 251 0.06 20.04 13.77
CA PHE A 251 0.27 18.60 13.99
C PHE A 251 -1.00 17.74 13.83
N ASN A 252 -2.16 18.38 13.63
CA ASN A 252 -3.43 17.74 13.32
C ASN A 252 -3.83 17.88 11.84
N GLN A 253 -2.96 18.43 10.98
CA GLN A 253 -3.19 18.56 9.53
C GLN A 253 -2.21 17.69 8.76
N GLU A 254 -2.72 16.75 7.96
CA GLU A 254 -1.91 15.79 7.21
C GLU A 254 -0.94 16.50 6.25
N GLU A 255 -1.39 17.54 5.57
CA GLU A 255 -0.62 18.29 4.58
C GLU A 255 0.59 18.99 5.22
N ASP A 256 0.44 19.45 6.46
CA ASP A 256 1.52 20.10 7.21
C ASP A 256 2.54 19.08 7.74
N LEU A 257 2.09 17.87 8.10
CA LEU A 257 2.99 16.77 8.44
C LEU A 257 3.76 16.28 7.21
N VAL A 258 3.11 16.23 6.04
CA VAL A 258 3.74 15.94 4.76
C VAL A 258 4.85 16.96 4.46
N LYS A 259 4.59 18.26 4.66
CA LYS A 259 5.61 19.31 4.52
C LYS A 259 6.78 19.11 5.51
N LEU A 260 6.48 18.82 6.77
CA LEU A 260 7.51 18.58 7.80
C LEU A 260 8.44 17.41 7.40
N VAL A 261 7.89 16.26 7.02
CA VAL A 261 8.70 15.10 6.66
C VAL A 261 9.44 15.32 5.33
N THR A 262 8.86 16.06 4.39
CA THR A 262 9.56 16.48 3.18
C THR A 262 10.80 17.34 3.51
N PHE A 263 10.67 18.27 4.45
CA PHE A 263 11.79 19.09 4.93
C PHE A 263 12.88 18.25 5.60
N LEU A 264 12.48 17.29 6.45
CA LEU A 264 13.42 16.35 7.09
C LEU A 264 14.17 15.47 6.09
N ASN A 265 13.56 15.13 4.94
CA ASN A 265 14.21 14.34 3.90
C ASN A 265 15.18 15.13 3.02
N GLN A 266 15.18 16.46 3.12
CA GLN A 266 16.09 17.34 2.37
C GLN A 266 17.32 17.77 3.19
N ASN A 267 17.41 17.36 4.45
CA ASN A 267 18.45 17.75 5.41
C ASN A 267 19.03 16.53 6.14
#